data_AF-A0A3D4G1I1-F1
#
_entry.id   AF-A0A3D4G1I1-F1
#
_cell.length_a   1.000
_cell.length_b   1.000
_cell.length_c   1.000
_cell.angle_alpha   90.00
_cell.angle_beta   90.00
_cell.angle_gamma   90.00
#
_symmetry.space_group_name_H-M   'P 1'
#
loop_
_entity.id
_entity.type
_entity.pdbx_description
1 polymer ?
#
loop_
_entity_poly.entity_id
_entity_poly.type
_entity_poly.pdbx_seq_one_letter_code
_entity_poly.pdbx_strand_id
1 'polypeptide(L)'
;AGGDGDGEAFDGFQRETARMLEATAALTRGGLFGLFTSHRALHRVAELLRESGADAHWPLFVHGEDDRHRLLTRFTMSGSGLLLGTASFWEGVDVPGDPL
;
A
#
# COMPACT_ATOMS: atom_id res chain seq x y z
N ALA A 1 33.08 -5.37 0.60
CA ALA A 1 32.26 -5.78 -0.56
C ALA A 1 31.28 -6.83 -0.05
N GLY A 2 30.00 -6.48 0.09
CA GLY A 2 28.98 -7.34 0.68
C GLY A 2 27.60 -6.70 0.81
N GLY A 3 27.34 -5.58 0.12
CA GLY A 3 26.08 -4.83 0.22
C GLY A 3 25.07 -5.08 -0.91
N ASP A 4 25.51 -5.65 -2.04
CA ASP A 4 24.68 -5.73 -3.25
C ASP A 4 23.64 -6.86 -3.18
N GLY A 5 23.97 -7.99 -2.55
CA GLY A 5 23.06 -9.14 -2.44
C GLY A 5 21.84 -8.88 -1.55
N ASP A 6 22.01 -8.15 -0.44
CA ASP A 6 20.90 -7.79 0.45
C ASP A 6 19.95 -6.79 -0.21
N GLY A 7 20.48 -5.89 -1.04
CA GLY A 7 19.70 -4.93 -1.83
C GLY A 7 18.87 -5.61 -2.91
N GLU A 8 19.45 -6.57 -3.63
CA GLU A 8 18.78 -7.33 -4.69
C GLU A 8 17.69 -8.24 -4.13
N ALA A 9 17.97 -8.95 -3.02
CA ALA A 9 16.97 -9.76 -2.33
C ALA A 9 15.81 -8.90 -1.78
N PHE A 10 16.12 -7.72 -1.23
CA PHE A 10 15.11 -6.76 -0.79
C PHE A 10 14.23 -6.31 -1.95
N ASP A 11 14.81 -5.87 -3.08
CA ASP A 11 14.05 -5.41 -4.25
C ASP A 11 13.18 -6.55 -4.82
N GLY A 12 13.72 -7.76 -4.93
CA GLY A 12 12.99 -8.94 -5.37
C GLY A 12 11.76 -9.23 -4.50
N PHE A 13 11.92 -9.17 -3.18
CA PHE A 13 10.80 -9.35 -2.24
C PHE A 13 9.73 -8.26 -2.38
N GLN A 14 10.14 -6.98 -2.51
CA GLN A 14 9.17 -5.88 -2.70
C GLN A 14 8.44 -6.00 -4.05
N ARG A 15 9.13 -6.43 -5.12
CA ARG A 15 8.51 -6.68 -6.43
C ARG A 15 7.44 -7.75 -6.38
N GLU A 16 7.71 -8.84 -5.67
CA GLU A 16 6.72 -9.90 -5.50
C GLU A 16 5.55 -9.44 -4.62
N THR A 17 5.84 -8.64 -3.59
CA THR A 17 4.81 -8.02 -2.75
C THR A 17 3.88 -7.12 -3.58
N ALA A 18 4.43 -6.26 -4.44
CA ALA A 18 3.63 -5.40 -5.32
C ALA A 18 2.72 -6.22 -6.25
N ARG A 19 3.26 -7.27 -6.89
CA ARG A 19 2.48 -8.19 -7.74
C ARG A 19 1.33 -8.85 -7.00
N MET A 20 1.58 -9.30 -5.77
CA MET A 20 0.56 -9.93 -4.93
C MET A 20 -0.54 -8.93 -4.52
N LEU A 21 -0.18 -7.68 -4.23
CA LEU A 21 -1.17 -6.63 -3.95
C LEU A 21 -2.03 -6.34 -5.17
N GLU A 22 -1.45 -6.20 -6.36
CA GLU A 22 -2.19 -5.99 -7.61
C GLU A 22 -3.13 -7.15 -7.92
N ALA A 23 -2.63 -8.39 -7.83
CA ALA A 23 -3.42 -9.58 -8.07
C ALA A 23 -4.61 -9.66 -7.09
N THR A 24 -4.38 -9.34 -5.82
CA THR A 24 -5.45 -9.34 -4.81
C THR A 24 -6.44 -8.21 -5.06
N ALA A 25 -5.98 -7.01 -5.39
CA ALA A 25 -6.82 -5.86 -5.73
C ALA A 25 -7.72 -6.17 -6.94
N ALA A 26 -7.23 -6.91 -7.94
CA ALA A 26 -8.04 -7.35 -9.06
C ALA A 26 -9.19 -8.28 -8.65
N LEU A 27 -8.96 -9.16 -7.67
CA LEU A 27 -9.98 -10.09 -7.16
C LEU A 27 -11.01 -9.39 -6.28
N THR A 28 -10.59 -8.39 -5.49
CA THR A 28 -11.47 -7.65 -4.57
C THR A 28 -12.08 -6.40 -5.18
N ARG A 29 -11.66 -6.01 -6.39
CA ARG A 29 -11.97 -4.72 -7.04
C ARG A 29 -11.47 -3.51 -6.23
N GLY A 30 -10.27 -3.63 -5.67
CA GLY A 30 -9.67 -2.65 -4.78
C GLY A 30 -10.14 -2.83 -3.33
N GLY A 31 -10.17 -1.74 -2.56
CA GLY A 31 -10.54 -1.77 -1.15
C GLY A 31 -9.54 -2.55 -0.29
N LEU A 32 -8.29 -2.59 -0.72
CA LEU A 32 -7.26 -3.41 -0.11
C LEU A 32 -6.31 -2.55 0.71
N PHE A 33 -5.93 -3.10 1.86
CA PHE A 33 -5.04 -2.45 2.77
C PHE A 33 -3.78 -3.29 3.07
N GLY A 34 -2.60 -2.75 2.76
CA GLY A 34 -1.29 -3.39 2.92
C GLY A 34 -0.48 -2.82 4.10
N LEU A 35 -0.16 -3.69 5.07
CA LEU A 35 0.67 -3.35 6.24
C LEU A 35 2.13 -3.67 6.02
N PHE A 36 2.99 -2.70 6.31
CA PHE A 36 4.43 -2.81 6.22
C PHE A 36 5.10 -2.63 7.57
N THR A 37 6.21 -3.33 7.78
CA THR A 37 7.03 -3.21 8.99
C THR A 37 8.05 -2.07 8.92
N SER A 38 8.23 -1.47 7.74
CA SER A 38 9.11 -0.31 7.56
C SER A 38 8.59 0.64 6.48
N HIS A 39 8.85 1.93 6.65
CA HIS A 39 8.55 2.96 5.64
C HIS A 39 9.34 2.70 4.34
N ARG A 40 10.57 2.18 4.44
CA ARG A 40 11.39 1.86 3.26
C ARG A 40 10.71 0.82 2.37
N ALA A 41 10.19 -0.27 2.94
CA ALA A 41 9.46 -1.28 2.17
C ALA A 41 8.15 -0.72 1.60
N LEU A 42 7.40 0.03 2.40
CA LEU A 42 6.17 0.70 2.00
C LEU A 42 6.37 1.60 0.78
N HIS A 43 7.35 2.51 0.82
CA HIS A 43 7.62 3.41 -0.29
C HIS A 43 8.12 2.66 -1.52
N ARG A 44 8.96 1.62 -1.35
CA ARG A 44 9.45 0.84 -2.48
C ARG A 44 8.30 0.09 -3.19
N VAL A 45 7.37 -0.48 -2.45
CA VAL A 45 6.19 -1.11 -3.05
C VAL A 45 5.26 -0.08 -3.69
N ALA A 46 5.08 1.09 -3.08
CA ALA A 46 4.31 2.18 -3.68
C ALA A 46 4.87 2.61 -5.04
N GLU A 47 6.20 2.72 -5.16
CA GLU A 47 6.89 3.00 -6.43
C GLU A 47 6.62 1.89 -7.45
N LEU A 48 6.80 0.62 -7.07
CA LEU A 48 6.59 -0.52 -7.96
C LEU A 48 5.16 -0.61 -8.50
N LEU A 49 4.15 -0.29 -7.66
CA LEU A 49 2.75 -0.22 -8.08
C LEU A 49 2.46 0.93 -9.06
N ARG A 50 3.18 2.05 -8.93
CA ARG A 50 3.09 3.16 -9.90
C ARG A 50 3.80 2.80 -11.20
N GLU A 51 4.96 2.15 -11.11
CA GLU A 51 5.72 1.66 -12.27
C GLU A 51 4.92 0.65 -13.10
N SER A 52 4.09 -0.19 -12.46
CA SER A 52 3.20 -1.13 -13.15
C SER A 52 1.92 -0.50 -13.71
N GLY A 53 1.58 0.74 -13.29
CA GLY A 53 0.35 1.42 -13.65
C GLY A 53 -0.89 0.96 -12.85
N ALA A 54 -0.68 0.36 -11.68
CA ALA A 54 -1.79 -0.03 -10.80
C ALA A 54 -2.60 1.18 -10.32
N ASP A 55 -1.96 2.35 -10.17
CA ASP A 55 -2.59 3.61 -9.75
C ASP A 55 -3.56 4.19 -10.79
N ALA A 56 -3.48 3.75 -12.06
CA ALA A 56 -4.48 4.06 -13.07
C ALA A 56 -5.79 3.26 -12.88
N HIS A 57 -5.75 2.14 -12.15
CA HIS A 57 -6.89 1.25 -11.92
C HIS A 57 -7.49 1.44 -10.52
N TRP A 58 -6.65 1.62 -9.51
CA TRP A 58 -7.05 1.80 -8.12
C TRP A 58 -6.32 3.00 -7.52
N PRO A 59 -7.03 3.96 -6.91
CA PRO A 59 -6.37 5.08 -6.23
C PRO A 59 -5.40 4.59 -5.16
N LEU A 60 -4.14 5.00 -5.26
CA LEU A 60 -3.09 4.60 -4.34
C LEU A 60 -2.94 5.65 -3.21
N PHE A 61 -3.05 5.19 -1.97
CA PHE A 61 -2.93 5.98 -0.75
C PHE A 61 -1.74 5.48 0.05
N VAL A 62 -0.78 6.35 0.36
CA VAL A 62 0.51 5.94 0.92
C VAL A 62 0.78 6.71 2.21
N HIS A 63 0.98 5.99 3.31
CA HIS A 63 1.37 6.61 4.58
C HIS A 63 2.65 7.44 4.41
N GLY A 64 2.60 8.70 4.84
CA GLY A 64 3.70 9.65 4.73
C GLY A 64 3.58 10.62 3.55
N GLU A 65 2.67 10.38 2.59
CA GLU A 65 2.41 11.29 1.48
C GLU A 65 1.28 12.31 1.76
N ASP A 66 0.45 12.04 2.77
CA ASP A 66 -0.64 12.92 3.21
C ASP A 66 -0.96 12.64 4.70
N ASP A 67 -1.76 13.49 5.32
CA ASP A 67 -2.24 13.32 6.68
C ASP A 67 -3.01 12.00 6.81
N ARG A 68 -2.72 11.24 7.88
CA ARG A 68 -3.35 9.94 8.16
C ARG A 68 -4.88 9.97 8.02
N HIS A 69 -5.53 10.96 8.64
CA HIS A 69 -6.99 11.09 8.60
C HIS A 69 -7.49 11.33 7.17
N ARG A 70 -6.81 12.18 6.40
CA ARG A 70 -7.17 12.46 5.00
C ARG A 70 -6.98 11.23 4.11
N LEU A 71 -5.90 10.46 4.29
CA LEU A 71 -5.67 9.21 3.55
C LEU A 71 -6.80 8.22 3.79
N LEU A 72 -7.19 8.02 5.06
CA LEU A 72 -8.27 7.11 5.42
C LEU A 72 -9.62 7.57 4.88
N THR A 73 -9.96 8.85 5.04
CA THR A 73 -11.20 9.41 4.48
C THR A 73 -11.23 9.20 2.96
N ARG A 74 -10.16 9.53 2.24
CA ARG A 74 -10.11 9.37 0.78
C ARG A 74 -10.16 7.91 0.36
N PHE A 75 -9.52 7.01 1.10
CA PHE A 75 -9.58 5.57 0.86
C PHE A 75 -11.01 5.04 1.04
N THR A 76 -11.67 5.35 2.16
CA THR A 76 -13.06 4.95 2.42
C THR A 76 -14.00 5.52 1.35
N MET A 77 -13.85 6.81 1.00
CA MET A 77 -14.67 7.45 -0.05
C MET A 77 -14.41 6.88 -1.45
N SER A 78 -13.22 6.36 -1.72
CA SER A 78 -12.88 5.76 -3.01
C SER A 78 -13.60 4.43 -3.24
N GLY A 79 -13.89 3.67 -2.18
CA GLY A 79 -14.55 2.35 -2.25
C GLY A 79 -13.78 1.25 -3.01
N SER A 80 -12.64 1.58 -3.62
CA SER A 80 -11.88 0.71 -4.53
C SER A 80 -10.38 1.06 -4.56
N GLY A 81 -9.85 1.67 -3.50
CA GLY A 81 -8.43 2.09 -3.43
C GLY A 81 -7.47 1.00 -2.95
N LEU A 82 -6.18 1.29 -3.05
CA LEU A 82 -5.09 0.60 -2.37
C LEU A 82 -4.52 1.52 -1.30
N LEU A 83 -4.55 1.12 -0.03
CA LEU A 83 -3.94 1.88 1.05
C LEU A 83 -2.70 1.12 1.56
N LEU A 84 -1.57 1.80 1.65
CA LEU A 84 -0.31 1.26 2.15
C LEU A 84 0.09 2.00 3.41
N GLY A 85 0.30 1.27 4.50
CA GLY A 85 0.55 1.84 5.82
C GLY A 85 1.52 1.00 6.64
N THR A 86 2.13 1.60 7.64
CA THR A 86 2.88 0.86 8.66
C THR A 86 1.95 0.41 9.77
N ALA A 87 2.40 -0.49 10.67
CA ALA A 87 1.60 -0.93 11.83
C ALA A 87 1.02 0.26 12.64
N SER A 88 1.83 1.31 12.86
CA SER A 88 1.43 2.54 13.55
C SER A 88 0.38 3.39 12.82
N PHE A 89 0.05 3.09 11.56
CA PHE A 89 -0.95 3.84 10.80
C PHE A 89 -2.38 3.57 11.26
N TRP A 90 -2.65 2.40 11.86
CA TRP A 90 -4.00 1.93 12.19
C TRP A 90 -4.31 2.05 13.68
N GLU A 91 -3.27 2.18 14.50
CA GLU A 91 -3.42 2.37 15.94
C GLU A 91 -4.15 3.69 16.22
N GLY A 92 -5.38 3.57 16.74
CA GLY A 92 -6.24 4.69 17.11
C GLY A 92 -7.10 5.26 15.97
N VAL A 93 -7.20 4.57 14.83
CA VAL A 93 -8.16 4.90 13.78
C VAL A 93 -9.41 4.07 13.99
N ASP A 94 -10.44 4.69 14.56
CA ASP A 94 -11.79 4.15 14.48
C ASP A 94 -12.28 4.44 13.05
N VAL A 95 -12.23 3.43 12.17
CA VAL A 95 -12.86 3.56 10.84
C VAL A 95 -14.35 3.49 11.12
N PRO A 96 -15.13 4.57 10.93
CA PRO A 96 -16.57 4.47 10.98
C PRO A 96 -16.95 3.51 9.86
N GLY A 97 -17.21 2.26 10.22
CA GLY A 97 -17.74 1.27 9.30
C GLY A 97 -19.07 1.81 8.81
N ASP A 98 -19.21 1.96 7.50
CA ASP A 98 -20.54 1.94 6.93
C ASP A 98 -21.07 0.53 7.25
N PRO A 99 -22.17 0.39 8.04
CA PRO A 99 -22.79 -0.89 8.21
C PRO A 99 -23.27 -1.32 6.82
N LEU A 100 -22.66 -2.39 6.31
CA LEU A 100 -23.08 -3.06 5.09
C LEU A 100 -24.60 -3.31 5.07
#